data_AF-A0A4R7J0R3-F1
#
_entry.id   AF-A0A4R7J0R3-F1
#
_cell.length_a   1.000
_cell.length_b   1.000
_cell.length_c   1.000
_cell.angle_alpha   90.00
_cell.angle_beta   90.00
_cell.angle_gamma   90.00
#
_symmetry.space_group_name_H-M   'P 1'
#
loop_
_entity.id
_entity.type
_entity.pdbx_description
1 polymer ?
#
loop_
_entity_poly.entity_id
_entity_poly.type
_entity_poly.pdbx_seq_one_letter_code
_entity_poly.pdbx_strand_id
1 'polypeptide(L)'
;MSEGAPRQDPVGQSNGTSSLHSGPTPLPERGLGAVLSSAANEAKTLGKDVAALGQIEFKEIAKHGGIGVGLFAGAAFTAICMLAMIFTGGAYGIARLLGAGVGKVSAGFFIIAGVLLIITVILALIGLSAIKKVKAPERTISAAKQASTSVQHAISRGVADAKTHELSTQHFDDDLHR
;
A
#
# COMPACT_ATOMS: atom_id res chain seq x y z
N MET A 1 27.14 -43.62 -54.81
CA MET A 1 25.67 -43.50 -54.67
C MET A 1 25.41 -42.23 -53.86
N SER A 2 24.83 -41.16 -54.41
CA SER A 2 23.37 -40.98 -54.68
C SER A 2 22.58 -40.96 -53.35
N GLU A 3 21.77 -39.98 -52.96
CA GLU A 3 21.42 -38.61 -53.45
C GLU A 3 20.81 -37.82 -52.27
N GLY A 4 20.58 -36.49 -52.27
CA GLY A 4 20.72 -35.44 -53.29
C GLY A 4 20.62 -34.03 -52.65
N ALA A 5 20.21 -32.99 -53.38
CA ALA A 5 20.07 -31.60 -52.91
C ALA A 5 18.58 -31.16 -52.74
N PRO A 6 18.26 -29.98 -52.16
CA PRO A 6 16.96 -29.71 -51.55
C PRO A 6 15.84 -29.38 -52.55
N ARG A 7 14.58 -29.60 -52.14
CA ARG A 7 13.41 -29.05 -52.82
C ARG A 7 12.89 -27.82 -52.07
N GLN A 8 12.95 -26.68 -52.74
CA GLN A 8 12.04 -25.56 -52.52
C GLN A 8 10.94 -25.68 -53.58
N ASP A 9 9.69 -25.58 -53.17
CA ASP A 9 8.53 -25.38 -54.04
C ASP A 9 8.03 -23.93 -53.92
N PRO A 10 8.15 -23.11 -54.97
CA PRO A 10 7.38 -21.88 -55.10
C PRO A 10 5.98 -22.15 -55.69
N VAL A 11 5.13 -21.12 -55.68
CA VAL A 11 3.71 -21.07 -56.13
C VAL A 11 2.71 -21.34 -54.97
N GLY A 12 1.66 -20.54 -54.76
CA GLY A 12 1.09 -19.49 -55.62
C GLY A 12 0.66 -18.22 -54.89
N GLN A 13 0.86 -17.10 -55.57
CA GLN A 13 0.28 -15.79 -55.25
C GLN A 13 -0.86 -15.54 -56.23
N SER A 14 -2.12 -15.63 -55.79
CA SER A 14 -3.26 -15.08 -56.53
C SER A 14 -4.51 -14.97 -55.67
N ASN A 15 -5.12 -13.78 -55.71
CA ASN A 15 -6.50 -13.46 -55.34
C ASN A 15 -6.87 -13.68 -53.85
N GLY A 16 -7.41 -12.71 -53.12
CA GLY A 16 -8.08 -11.49 -53.55
C GLY A 16 -9.50 -11.47 -52.98
N THR A 17 -9.87 -10.34 -52.38
CA THR A 17 -11.24 -9.96 -52.00
C THR A 17 -12.02 -10.84 -50.99
N SER A 18 -12.39 -10.21 -49.88
CA SER A 18 -13.73 -10.32 -49.30
C SER A 18 -14.17 -11.65 -48.66
N SER A 19 -13.54 -12.01 -47.53
CA SER A 19 -14.34 -12.50 -46.39
C SER A 19 -14.92 -11.30 -45.63
N LEU A 20 -15.89 -10.63 -46.26
CA LEU A 20 -16.81 -9.74 -45.56
C LEU A 20 -17.56 -10.58 -44.53
N HIS A 21 -17.08 -10.62 -43.28
CA HIS A 21 -17.89 -11.04 -42.14
C HIS A 21 -18.90 -9.92 -41.83
N SER A 22 -19.85 -9.73 -42.76
CA SER A 22 -21.01 -8.86 -42.62
C SER A 22 -22.11 -9.58 -41.84
N GLY A 23 -21.74 -10.16 -40.70
CA GLY A 23 -22.68 -10.28 -39.60
C GLY A 23 -22.58 -8.99 -38.79
N PRO A 24 -23.69 -8.33 -38.41
CA PRO A 24 -23.63 -7.31 -37.38
C PRO A 24 -23.32 -8.01 -36.06
N THR A 25 -22.03 -8.23 -35.77
CA THR A 25 -21.59 -8.05 -34.39
C THR A 25 -22.09 -6.66 -33.99
N PRO A 26 -22.96 -6.54 -32.98
CA PRO A 26 -23.38 -5.23 -32.53
C PRO A 26 -22.11 -4.53 -32.13
N LEU A 27 -21.67 -3.52 -32.89
CA LEU A 27 -20.57 -2.67 -32.50
C LEU A 27 -21.09 -1.94 -31.26
N PRO A 28 -20.68 -2.33 -30.04
CA PRO A 28 -21.17 -1.70 -28.85
C PRO A 28 -20.37 -0.41 -28.76
N GLU A 29 -20.94 0.63 -29.35
CA GLU A 29 -20.57 2.03 -29.18
C GLU A 29 -19.06 2.25 -28.98
N ARG A 30 -18.35 2.45 -30.10
CA ARG A 30 -16.96 2.94 -30.10
C ARG A 30 -16.84 4.39 -29.61
N GLY A 31 -17.77 4.82 -28.76
CA GLY A 31 -17.83 6.12 -28.10
C GLY A 31 -17.16 6.09 -26.74
N LEU A 32 -17.25 7.24 -26.06
CA LEU A 32 -16.54 7.54 -24.81
C LEU A 32 -16.75 6.50 -23.70
N GLY A 33 -17.91 5.82 -23.66
CA GLY A 33 -18.20 4.75 -22.71
C GLY A 33 -17.26 3.54 -22.79
N ALA A 34 -16.88 3.11 -24.01
CA ALA A 34 -15.99 1.95 -24.19
C ALA A 34 -14.55 2.27 -23.77
N VAL A 35 -14.03 3.44 -24.15
CA VAL A 35 -12.67 3.88 -23.75
C VAL A 35 -12.59 4.19 -22.26
N LEU A 36 -13.63 4.78 -21.67
CA LEU A 36 -13.70 5.02 -20.22
C LEU A 36 -13.80 3.72 -19.43
N SER A 37 -14.58 2.74 -19.91
CA SER A 37 -14.67 1.40 -19.30
C SER A 37 -13.33 0.65 -19.38
N SER A 38 -12.62 0.75 -20.50
CA SER A 38 -11.26 0.20 -20.65
C SER A 38 -10.28 0.83 -19.67
N ALA A 39 -10.22 2.17 -19.62
CA ALA A 39 -9.35 2.90 -18.68
C ALA A 39 -9.69 2.62 -17.21
N ALA A 40 -10.97 2.46 -16.87
CA ALA A 40 -11.41 2.09 -15.52
C ALA A 40 -11.00 0.65 -15.15
N ASN A 41 -10.97 -0.28 -16.12
CA ASN A 41 -10.52 -1.66 -15.91
C ASN A 41 -8.98 -1.75 -15.79
N GLU A 42 -8.22 -0.95 -16.54
CA GLU A 42 -6.78 -0.80 -16.33
C GLU A 42 -6.47 -0.19 -14.96
N ALA A 43 -7.15 0.89 -14.57
CA ALA A 43 -7.00 1.48 -13.24
C ALA A 43 -7.32 0.50 -12.10
N LYS A 44 -8.36 -0.34 -12.25
CA LYS A 44 -8.66 -1.43 -11.31
C LYS A 44 -7.58 -2.50 -11.26
N THR A 45 -6.91 -2.78 -12.38
CA THR A 45 -5.85 -3.80 -12.46
C THR A 45 -4.58 -3.27 -11.78
N LEU A 46 -4.15 -2.06 -12.14
CA LEU A 46 -3.06 -1.34 -11.45
C LEU A 46 -3.32 -1.20 -9.94
N GLY A 47 -4.55 -0.93 -9.53
CA GLY A 47 -4.93 -0.87 -8.12
C GLY A 47 -4.73 -2.20 -7.37
N LYS A 48 -4.96 -3.34 -8.02
CA LYS A 48 -4.65 -4.67 -7.46
C LYS A 48 -3.15 -4.89 -7.36
N ASP A 49 -2.37 -4.45 -8.36
CA ASP A 49 -0.91 -4.60 -8.36
C ASP A 49 -0.26 -3.74 -7.26
N VAL A 50 -0.75 -2.51 -7.05
CA VAL A 50 -0.36 -1.64 -5.92
C VAL A 50 -0.71 -2.30 -4.58
N ALA A 51 -1.89 -2.93 -4.46
CA ALA A 51 -2.27 -3.66 -3.26
C ALA A 51 -1.42 -4.92 -3.02
N ALA A 52 -1.04 -5.64 -4.09
CA ALA A 52 -0.18 -6.82 -4.00
C ALA A 52 1.25 -6.45 -3.57
N LEU A 53 1.84 -5.39 -4.14
CA LEU A 53 3.10 -4.78 -3.65
C LEU A 53 2.97 -4.36 -2.17
N GLY A 54 1.85 -3.69 -1.85
CA GLY A 54 1.51 -3.27 -0.49
C GLY A 54 1.51 -4.42 0.50
N GLN A 55 0.90 -5.56 0.17
CA GLN A 55 0.88 -6.73 1.05
C GLN A 55 2.28 -7.34 1.29
N ILE A 56 3.15 -7.32 0.29
CA ILE A 56 4.53 -7.83 0.41
C ILE A 56 5.35 -6.93 1.36
N GLU A 57 5.34 -5.60 1.13
CA GLU A 57 6.05 -4.64 1.99
C GLU A 57 5.42 -4.57 3.40
N PHE A 58 4.09 -4.64 3.48
CA PHE A 58 3.35 -4.62 4.75
C PHE A 58 3.73 -5.79 5.66
N LYS A 59 4.08 -6.95 5.12
CA LYS A 59 4.53 -8.09 5.96
C LYS A 59 5.83 -7.78 6.71
N GLU A 60 6.73 -7.00 6.13
CA GLU A 60 7.97 -6.58 6.77
C GLU A 60 7.74 -5.45 7.79
N ILE A 61 6.82 -4.53 7.48
CA ILE A 61 6.34 -3.49 8.40
C ILE A 61 5.62 -4.12 9.60
N ALA A 62 4.73 -5.09 9.37
CA ALA A 62 3.99 -5.79 10.41
C ALA A 62 4.92 -6.59 11.33
N LYS A 63 5.97 -7.22 10.78
CA LYS A 63 6.99 -7.92 11.57
C LYS A 63 7.75 -6.97 12.51
N HIS A 64 8.34 -5.89 11.97
CA HIS A 64 9.18 -5.00 12.77
C HIS A 64 8.37 -4.02 13.64
N GLY A 65 7.27 -3.49 13.11
CA GLY A 65 6.31 -2.67 13.83
C GLY A 65 5.59 -3.45 14.92
N GLY A 66 5.22 -4.71 14.67
CA GLY A 66 4.63 -5.60 15.68
C GLY A 66 5.57 -5.86 16.85
N ILE A 67 6.88 -6.03 16.62
CA ILE A 67 7.89 -6.12 17.68
C ILE A 67 7.94 -4.82 18.49
N GLY A 68 7.94 -3.66 17.83
CA GLY A 68 7.89 -2.35 18.49
C GLY A 68 6.65 -2.17 19.37
N VAL A 69 5.46 -2.46 18.84
CA VAL A 69 4.18 -2.39 19.56
C VAL A 69 4.16 -3.38 20.75
N GLY A 70 4.65 -4.61 20.56
CA GLY A 70 4.76 -5.60 21.64
C GLY A 70 5.70 -5.17 22.77
N LEU A 71 6.84 -4.57 22.43
CA LEU A 71 7.77 -4.01 23.43
C LEU A 71 7.16 -2.83 24.19
N PHE A 72 6.43 -1.94 23.51
CA PHE A 72 5.71 -0.84 24.18
C PHE A 72 4.55 -1.32 25.04
N ALA A 73 3.81 -2.35 24.62
CA ALA A 73 2.78 -2.98 25.45
C ALA A 73 3.39 -3.62 26.72
N GLY A 74 4.53 -4.33 26.57
CA GLY A 74 5.30 -4.87 27.69
C GLY A 74 5.82 -3.76 28.62
N ALA A 75 6.34 -2.67 28.08
CA ALA A 75 6.78 -1.50 28.85
C ALA A 75 5.61 -0.88 29.64
N ALA A 76 4.46 -0.67 28.99
CA ALA A 76 3.27 -0.11 29.64
C ALA A 76 2.74 -1.01 30.76
N PHE A 77 2.66 -2.34 30.53
CA PHE A 77 2.28 -3.29 31.57
C PHE A 77 3.26 -3.29 32.75
N THR A 78 4.57 -3.30 32.47
CA THR A 78 5.62 -3.23 33.51
C THR A 78 5.55 -1.93 34.30
N ALA A 79 5.24 -0.80 33.63
CA ALA A 79 5.05 0.50 34.27
C ALA A 79 3.83 0.52 35.21
N ILE A 80 2.74 -0.15 34.85
CA ILE A 80 1.55 -0.30 35.71
C ILE A 80 1.89 -1.13 36.96
N CYS A 81 2.63 -2.24 36.79
CA CYS A 81 3.11 -3.04 37.93
C CYS A 81 4.08 -2.25 38.82
N MET A 82 4.97 -1.46 38.24
CA MET A 82 5.89 -0.56 38.95
C MET A 82 5.12 0.47 39.78
N LEU A 83 4.11 1.11 39.19
CA LEU A 83 3.25 2.08 39.86
C LEU A 83 2.48 1.45 41.03
N ALA A 84 1.96 0.23 40.86
CA ALA A 84 1.33 -0.52 41.95
C ALA A 84 2.30 -0.77 43.12
N MET A 85 3.57 -1.13 42.84
CA MET A 85 4.60 -1.29 43.88
C MET A 85 4.92 0.03 44.59
N ILE A 86 4.92 1.17 43.88
CA ILE A 86 5.08 2.50 44.50
C ILE A 86 3.91 2.81 45.44
N PHE A 87 2.66 2.60 45.01
CA PHE A 87 1.48 2.82 45.86
C PHE A 87 1.49 1.92 47.10
N THR A 88 1.83 0.63 46.95
CA THR A 88 1.94 -0.30 48.08
C THR A 88 3.08 0.10 49.03
N GLY A 89 4.26 0.41 48.50
CA GLY A 89 5.40 0.89 49.30
C GLY A 89 5.10 2.20 50.03
N GLY A 90 4.37 3.12 49.38
CA GLY A 90 3.85 4.36 49.97
C GLY A 90 2.86 4.10 51.10
N ALA A 91 1.91 3.18 50.93
CA ALA A 91 0.97 2.80 51.98
C ALA A 91 1.67 2.21 53.23
N TYR A 92 2.65 1.32 53.05
CA TYR A 92 3.48 0.83 54.15
C TYR A 92 4.37 1.92 54.77
N GLY A 93 4.85 2.88 53.96
CA GLY A 93 5.59 4.05 54.42
C GLY A 93 4.73 4.97 55.31
N ILE A 94 3.49 5.23 54.91
CA ILE A 94 2.51 5.99 55.69
C ILE A 94 2.15 5.21 56.97
N ALA A 95 1.87 3.91 56.89
CA ALA A 95 1.58 3.08 58.07
C ALA A 95 2.71 3.13 59.12
N ARG A 96 3.98 3.14 58.68
CA ARG A 96 5.14 3.35 59.57
C ARG A 96 5.08 4.72 60.28
N LEU A 97 4.70 5.79 59.58
CA LEU A 97 4.58 7.14 60.18
C LEU A 97 3.44 7.21 61.20
N LEU A 98 2.37 6.44 61.02
CA LEU A 98 1.29 6.27 62.01
C LEU A 98 1.65 5.30 63.16
N GLY A 99 2.90 4.87 63.27
CA GLY A 99 3.38 4.04 64.39
C GLY A 99 3.19 2.53 64.22
N ALA A 100 2.75 2.04 63.07
CA ALA A 100 2.70 0.60 62.83
C ALA A 100 4.11 0.00 62.72
N GLY A 101 4.35 -1.15 63.37
CA GLY A 101 5.65 -1.85 63.45
C GLY A 101 6.23 -2.39 62.13
N VAL A 102 5.67 -2.01 60.98
CA VAL A 102 6.00 -2.50 59.63
C VAL A 102 7.21 -1.79 58.99
N GLY A 103 8.00 -1.05 59.78
CA GLY A 103 8.86 0.02 59.28
C GLY A 103 9.98 -0.36 58.30
N LYS A 104 10.30 -1.65 58.12
CA LYS A 104 11.31 -2.14 57.17
C LYS A 104 10.73 -2.58 55.82
N VAL A 105 9.42 -2.83 55.74
CA VAL A 105 8.80 -3.49 54.57
C VAL A 105 8.70 -2.53 53.36
N SER A 106 8.45 -1.24 53.59
CA SER A 106 8.32 -0.23 52.53
C SER A 106 9.55 -0.12 51.63
N ALA A 107 10.75 -0.28 52.17
CA ALA A 107 12.00 -0.23 51.40
C ALA A 107 12.08 -1.32 50.32
N GLY A 108 11.57 -2.52 50.59
CA GLY A 108 11.54 -3.62 49.61
C GLY A 108 10.67 -3.30 48.40
N PHE A 109 9.50 -2.68 48.62
CA PHE A 109 8.61 -2.24 47.54
C PHE A 109 9.27 -1.16 46.65
N PHE A 110 9.98 -0.20 47.24
CA PHE A 110 10.70 0.82 46.45
C PHE A 110 11.90 0.25 45.68
N ILE A 111 12.60 -0.75 46.22
CA ILE A 111 13.66 -1.47 45.49
C ILE A 111 13.07 -2.21 44.28
N ILE A 112 11.97 -2.95 44.46
CA ILE A 112 11.29 -3.64 43.35
C ILE A 112 10.75 -2.64 42.32
N ALA A 113 10.15 -1.52 42.77
CA ALA A 113 9.73 -0.45 41.88
C ALA A 113 10.92 0.13 41.07
N GLY A 114 12.09 0.31 41.69
CA GLY A 114 13.32 0.72 41.01
C GLY A 114 13.80 -0.29 39.97
N VAL A 115 13.75 -1.60 40.26
CA VAL A 115 14.06 -2.66 39.28
C VAL A 115 13.07 -2.64 38.11
N LEU A 116 11.77 -2.53 38.40
CA LEU A 116 10.73 -2.45 37.36
C LEU A 116 10.83 -1.16 36.53
N LEU A 117 11.28 -0.04 37.12
CA LEU A 117 11.58 1.20 36.41
C LEU A 117 12.71 0.98 35.39
N ILE A 118 13.82 0.34 35.80
CA ILE A 118 14.94 0.02 34.90
C ILE A 118 14.46 -0.89 33.75
N ILE A 119 13.69 -1.94 34.04
CA ILE A 119 13.11 -2.83 33.03
C ILE A 119 12.20 -2.04 32.07
N THR A 120 11.31 -1.20 32.60
CA THR A 120 10.40 -0.35 31.81
C THR A 120 11.17 0.56 30.85
N VAL A 121 12.22 1.23 31.34
CA VAL A 121 13.08 2.11 30.53
C VAL A 121 13.80 1.32 29.43
N ILE A 122 14.36 0.14 29.75
CA ILE A 122 15.02 -0.72 28.77
C ILE A 122 14.03 -1.16 27.67
N LEU A 123 12.84 -1.65 28.04
CA LEU A 123 11.81 -2.06 27.07
C LEU A 123 11.35 -0.88 26.21
N ALA A 124 11.16 0.31 26.78
CA ALA A 124 10.78 1.50 26.04
C ALA A 124 11.87 1.98 25.07
N LEU A 125 13.15 1.93 25.46
CA LEU A 125 14.28 2.29 24.59
C LEU A 125 14.47 1.29 23.43
N ILE A 126 14.33 -0.02 23.69
CA ILE A 126 14.38 -1.04 22.64
C ILE A 126 13.14 -0.92 21.73
N GLY A 127 11.95 -0.70 22.29
CA GLY A 127 10.71 -0.47 21.53
C GLY A 127 10.81 0.75 20.61
N LEU A 128 11.30 1.88 21.12
CA LEU A 128 11.57 3.08 20.33
C LEU A 128 12.59 2.81 19.21
N SER A 129 13.64 2.02 19.50
CA SER A 129 14.65 1.63 18.52
C SER A 129 14.11 0.65 17.47
N ALA A 130 13.13 -0.18 17.82
CA ALA A 130 12.44 -1.08 16.89
C ALA A 130 11.52 -0.29 15.95
N ILE A 131 10.71 0.64 16.48
CA ILE A 131 9.85 1.52 15.66
C ILE A 131 10.69 2.37 14.71
N LYS A 132 11.80 2.95 15.17
CA LYS A 132 12.74 3.73 14.33
C LYS A 132 13.38 2.92 13.19
N LYS A 133 13.36 1.59 13.24
CA LYS A 133 13.85 0.70 12.17
C LYS A 133 12.77 0.29 11.16
N VAL A 134 11.50 0.60 11.43
CA VAL A 134 10.41 0.38 10.47
C VAL A 134 10.57 1.36 9.31
N LYS A 135 10.72 0.83 8.10
CA LYS A 135 10.76 1.62 6.86
C LYS A 135 9.35 1.85 6.33
N ALA A 136 9.14 2.96 5.63
CA ALA A 136 7.92 3.20 4.88
C ALA A 136 7.84 2.25 3.67
N PRO A 137 6.63 1.93 3.16
CA PRO A 137 6.45 1.08 1.98
C PRO A 137 6.75 1.87 0.69
N GLU A 138 8.04 2.08 0.42
CA GLU A 138 8.57 2.94 -0.67
C GLU A 138 8.06 2.51 -2.06
N ARG A 139 8.00 1.20 -2.35
CA ARG A 139 7.54 0.72 -3.66
C ARG A 139 6.05 0.93 -3.83
N THR A 140 5.27 0.70 -2.77
CA THR A 140 3.82 0.94 -2.74
C THR A 140 3.50 2.42 -2.93
N ILE A 141 4.20 3.32 -2.22
CA ILE A 141 4.04 4.77 -2.37
C ILE A 141 4.41 5.22 -3.79
N SER A 142 5.50 4.70 -4.34
CA SER A 142 5.94 5.02 -5.71
C SER A 142 4.94 4.54 -6.77
N ALA A 143 4.45 3.30 -6.65
CA ALA A 143 3.48 2.73 -7.58
C ALA A 143 2.11 3.45 -7.49
N ALA A 144 1.64 3.80 -6.29
CA ALA A 144 0.43 4.58 -6.11
C ALA A 144 0.52 5.98 -6.75
N LYS A 145 1.67 6.66 -6.64
CA LYS A 145 1.93 7.94 -7.33
C LYS A 145 1.89 7.76 -8.85
N GLN A 146 2.58 6.76 -9.39
CA GLN A 146 2.61 6.48 -10.83
C GLN A 146 1.21 6.17 -11.39
N ALA A 147 0.40 5.38 -10.67
CA ALA A 147 -0.97 5.08 -11.07
C ALA A 147 -1.88 6.33 -11.08
N SER A 148 -1.70 7.25 -10.11
CA SER A 148 -2.41 8.55 -10.13
C SER A 148 -2.03 9.39 -11.36
N THR A 149 -0.73 9.49 -11.66
CA THR A 149 -0.23 10.23 -12.83
C THR A 149 -0.68 9.61 -14.15
N SER A 150 -0.70 8.28 -14.29
CA SER A 150 -1.15 7.63 -15.54
C SER A 150 -2.64 7.86 -15.79
N VAL A 151 -3.48 7.76 -14.76
CA VAL A 151 -4.93 8.04 -14.86
C VAL A 151 -5.18 9.51 -15.20
N GLN A 152 -4.49 10.46 -14.55
CA GLN A 152 -4.58 11.88 -14.92
C GLN A 152 -4.18 12.13 -16.38
N HIS A 153 -3.08 11.51 -16.84
CA HIS A 153 -2.61 11.66 -18.21
C HIS A 153 -3.58 11.06 -19.24
N ALA A 154 -4.25 9.95 -18.91
CA ALA A 154 -5.28 9.35 -19.76
C ALA A 154 -6.52 10.26 -19.89
N ILE A 155 -6.98 10.84 -18.77
CA ILE A 155 -8.11 11.78 -18.76
C ILE A 155 -7.77 13.04 -19.57
N SER A 156 -6.59 13.65 -19.37
CA SER A 156 -6.18 14.84 -20.12
C SER A 156 -6.05 14.57 -21.63
N ARG A 157 -5.60 13.37 -22.04
CA ARG A 157 -5.61 12.96 -23.45
C ARG A 157 -7.03 12.85 -24.00
N GLY A 158 -7.94 12.16 -23.29
CA GLY A 158 -9.33 11.99 -23.74
C GLY A 158 -10.11 13.31 -23.87
N VAL A 159 -9.89 14.26 -22.95
CA VAL A 159 -10.50 15.60 -23.02
C VAL A 159 -9.93 16.43 -24.18
N ALA A 160 -8.63 16.33 -24.46
CA ALA A 160 -8.02 17.01 -25.60
C ALA A 160 -8.52 16.44 -26.94
N ASP A 161 -8.62 15.12 -27.05
CA ASP A 161 -9.08 14.41 -28.24
C ASP A 161 -10.55 14.76 -28.57
N ALA A 162 -11.43 14.76 -27.55
CA ALA A 162 -12.82 15.18 -27.68
C ALA A 162 -12.95 16.63 -28.20
N LYS A 163 -12.17 17.57 -27.64
CA LYS A 163 -12.20 18.97 -28.06
C LYS A 163 -11.67 19.19 -29.48
N THR A 164 -10.73 18.34 -29.92
CA THR A 164 -10.19 18.37 -31.29
C THR A 164 -11.21 17.87 -32.31
N HIS A 165 -12.02 16.88 -31.92
CA HIS A 165 -13.19 16.45 -32.69
C HIS A 165 -14.25 17.56 -32.80
N GLU A 166 -14.63 18.23 -31.70
CA GLU A 166 -15.60 19.34 -31.76
C GLU A 166 -15.18 20.47 -32.71
N LEU A 167 -13.89 20.87 -32.67
CA LEU A 167 -13.33 21.87 -33.59
C LEU A 167 -13.40 21.43 -35.07
N SER A 168 -13.20 20.14 -35.32
CA SER A 168 -13.28 19.58 -36.68
C SER A 168 -14.71 19.63 -37.23
N THR A 169 -15.71 19.36 -36.38
CA THR A 169 -17.13 19.46 -36.77
C THR A 169 -17.58 20.91 -36.96
N GLN A 170 -17.15 21.85 -36.11
CA GLN A 170 -17.44 23.28 -36.30
C GLN A 170 -16.84 23.83 -37.60
N HIS A 171 -15.58 23.48 -37.92
CA HIS A 171 -14.92 24.00 -39.11
C HIS A 171 -15.59 23.50 -40.41
N PHE A 172 -16.11 22.27 -40.39
CA PHE A 172 -16.86 21.68 -41.50
C PHE A 172 -18.24 22.33 -41.70
N ASP A 173 -18.88 22.80 -40.64
CA ASP A 173 -20.19 23.48 -40.70
C ASP A 173 -20.05 24.90 -41.28
N ASP A 174 -19.01 25.65 -40.87
CA ASP A 174 -18.67 26.98 -41.44
C ASP A 174 -18.37 26.93 -42.95
N ASP A 175 -17.65 25.90 -43.43
CA ASP A 175 -17.36 25.71 -44.86
C ASP A 175 -18.59 25.29 -45.69
N LEU A 176 -19.63 24.73 -45.06
CA LEU A 176 -20.89 24.38 -45.73
C LEU A 176 -21.80 25.60 -45.97
N HIS A 177 -21.52 26.72 -45.30
CA HIS A 177 -22.35 27.92 -45.27
C HIS A 177 -21.76 29.11 -46.06
N ARG A 178 -20.77 28.88 -46.93
CA ARG A 178 -20.00 29.91 -47.63
C ARG A 178 -20.01 29.79 -49.16
#